data_AF-A0A259ILP1-F1
#
_entry.id   AF-A0A259ILP1-F1
#
_cell.length_a   1.000
_cell.length_b   1.000
_cell.length_c   1.000
_cell.angle_alpha   90.00
_cell.angle_beta   90.00
_cell.angle_gamma   90.00
#
_symmetry.space_group_name_H-M   'P 1'
#
loop_
_entity.id
_entity.type
_entity.pdbx_description
1 polymer ?
#
loop_
_entity_poly.entity_id
_entity_poly.type
_entity_poly.pdbx_seq_one_letter_code
_entity_poly.pdbx_strand_id
1 'polypeptide(L)'
;MATRAPRKSLSADDLKKKLEAAKEALKVLERRAYAGEVTEAIKKSNIPADFKKIKDSAKDVSDIAILEAIGNVIGIKRLVVTQSEVKKRASKK
;
A
#
# COMPACT_ATOMS: atom_id res chain seq x y z
N MET A 1 37.86 19.02 -26.76
CA MET A 1 37.71 18.58 -25.36
C MET A 1 36.41 19.20 -24.83
N ALA A 2 35.35 18.43 -24.59
CA ALA A 2 34.08 19.00 -24.11
C ALA A 2 34.19 19.28 -22.60
N THR A 3 34.24 20.55 -22.21
CA THR A 3 34.27 20.97 -20.80
C THR A 3 32.90 20.74 -20.17
N ARG A 4 32.85 19.85 -19.16
CA ARG A 4 31.64 19.55 -18.39
C ARG A 4 31.15 20.81 -17.68
N ALA A 5 29.91 21.22 -17.93
CA ALA A 5 29.29 22.38 -17.27
C ALA A 5 29.30 22.22 -15.74
N PRO A 6 29.48 23.32 -14.98
CA PRO A 6 29.50 23.29 -13.52
C PRO A 6 28.14 22.84 -12.97
N ARG A 7 28.17 21.98 -11.95
CA ARG A 7 26.94 21.55 -11.25
C ARG A 7 26.30 22.77 -10.59
N LYS A 8 25.07 23.12 -10.98
CA LYS A 8 24.24 24.11 -10.26
C LYS A 8 24.21 23.72 -8.78
N SER A 9 24.56 24.67 -7.90
CA SER A 9 24.32 24.52 -6.46
C SER A 9 22.81 24.42 -6.24
N LEU A 10 22.41 23.51 -5.36
CA LEU A 10 20.99 23.34 -5.03
C LEU A 10 20.54 24.56 -4.23
N SER A 11 19.46 25.19 -4.67
CA SER A 11 18.80 26.23 -3.89
C SER A 11 18.10 25.62 -2.68
N ALA A 12 17.73 26.45 -1.70
CA ALA A 12 16.95 26.01 -0.55
C ALA A 12 15.63 25.33 -0.97
N ASP A 13 15.00 25.79 -2.05
CA ASP A 13 13.76 25.21 -2.58
C ASP A 13 14.00 23.85 -3.25
N ASP A 14 15.15 23.66 -3.90
CA ASP A 14 15.53 22.36 -4.44
C ASP A 14 15.81 21.35 -3.32
N LEU A 15 16.41 21.80 -2.21
CA LEU A 15 16.62 20.96 -1.03
C LEU A 15 15.31 20.58 -0.36
N LYS A 16 14.33 21.51 -0.25
CA LYS A 16 12.98 21.20 0.27
C LYS A 16 12.26 20.16 -0.60
N LYS A 17 12.27 20.31 -1.93
CA LYS A 17 11.67 19.33 -2.85
C LYS A 17 12.31 17.94 -2.72
N LYS A 18 13.64 17.89 -2.58
CA LYS A 18 14.36 16.62 -2.35
C LYS A 18 14.01 16.00 -0.99
N LEU A 19 13.80 16.80 0.04
CA LEU A 19 13.37 16.33 1.35
C LEU A 19 11.97 15.68 1.27
N GLU A 20 11.03 16.33 0.59
CA GLU A 20 9.68 15.78 0.37
C GLU A 20 9.72 14.45 -0.40
N ALA A 21 10.47 14.40 -1.51
CA ALA A 21 10.65 13.17 -2.28
C ALA A 21 11.31 12.05 -1.44
N ALA A 22 12.28 12.39 -0.59
CA ALA A 22 12.92 11.43 0.31
C ALA A 22 11.96 10.92 1.39
N LYS A 23 11.08 11.78 1.94
CA LYS A 23 10.03 11.36 2.88
C LYS A 23 9.03 10.41 2.24
N GLU A 24 8.64 10.66 0.99
CA GLU A 24 7.76 9.76 0.25
C GLU A 24 8.46 8.41 0.00
N ALA A 25 9.73 8.43 -0.42
CA ALA A 25 10.52 7.23 -0.61
C ALA A 25 10.68 6.43 0.69
N LEU A 26 10.90 7.10 1.82
CA LEU A 26 10.96 6.46 3.14
C LEU A 26 9.64 5.79 3.51
N LYS A 27 8.49 6.46 3.33
CA LYS A 27 7.17 5.85 3.59
C LYS A 27 6.94 4.60 2.73
N VAL A 28 7.41 4.61 1.48
CA VAL A 28 7.32 3.42 0.61
C VAL A 28 8.23 2.30 1.12
N LEU A 29 9.44 2.63 1.56
CA LEU A 29 10.38 1.67 2.14
C LEU A 29 9.86 1.07 3.44
N GLU A 30 9.34 1.89 4.35
CA GLU A 30 8.71 1.44 5.60
C GLU A 30 7.57 0.47 5.31
N ARG A 31 6.65 0.84 4.41
CA ARG A 31 5.55 -0.06 4.00
C ARG A 31 6.06 -1.39 3.48
N ARG A 32 7.13 -1.40 2.68
CA ARG A 32 7.72 -2.64 2.12
C ARG A 32 8.46 -3.46 3.16
N ALA A 33 9.22 -2.81 4.04
CA ALA A 33 9.98 -3.46 5.10
C ALA A 33 9.04 -4.21 6.05
N TYR A 34 7.97 -3.55 6.48
CA TYR A 34 7.01 -4.14 7.42
C TYR A 34 5.91 -4.97 6.76
N ALA A 35 5.73 -4.90 5.43
CA ALA A 35 4.69 -5.70 4.75
C ALA A 35 4.84 -7.21 4.99
N GLY A 36 6.08 -7.72 5.02
CA GLY A 36 6.34 -9.13 5.31
C GLY A 36 5.90 -9.52 6.72
N GLU A 37 6.37 -8.77 7.71
CA GLU A 37 6.04 -9.01 9.12
C GLU A 37 4.54 -8.88 9.39
N VAL A 38 3.89 -7.85 8.83
CA VAL A 38 2.45 -7.63 8.96
C VAL A 38 1.67 -8.76 8.29
N THR A 39 2.07 -9.22 7.11
CA THR A 39 1.38 -10.35 6.45
C THR A 39 1.58 -11.65 7.21
N GLU A 40 2.74 -11.91 7.80
CA GLU A 40 2.96 -13.06 8.66
C GLU A 40 2.14 -13.00 9.97
N ALA A 41 2.10 -11.84 10.62
CA ALA A 41 1.29 -11.62 11.81
C ALA A 41 -0.20 -11.85 11.50
N ILE A 42 -0.71 -11.34 10.37
CA ILE A 42 -2.08 -11.57 9.93
C ILE A 42 -2.33 -13.06 9.68
N LYS A 43 -1.42 -13.77 9.01
CA LYS A 43 -1.55 -15.22 8.77
C LYS A 43 -1.58 -16.05 10.07
N LYS A 44 -0.83 -15.63 11.08
CA LYS A 44 -0.80 -16.29 12.40
C LYS A 44 -2.01 -15.91 13.28
N SER A 45 -2.69 -14.81 12.96
CA SER A 45 -3.89 -14.36 13.68
C SER A 45 -5.16 -15.11 13.24
N ASN A 46 -6.26 -14.89 13.96
CA ASN A 46 -7.58 -15.43 13.61
C ASN A 46 -8.29 -14.65 12.49
N ILE A 47 -7.73 -13.52 12.04
CA ILE A 47 -8.33 -12.64 11.02
C ILE A 47 -8.76 -13.41 9.76
N PRO A 48 -7.95 -14.31 9.16
CA PRO A 48 -8.35 -15.03 7.95
C PRO A 48 -9.54 -15.96 8.17
N ALA A 49 -9.64 -16.56 9.37
CA ALA A 49 -10.74 -17.46 9.71
C ALA A 49 -12.04 -16.67 9.95
N ASP A 50 -11.94 -15.54 10.66
CA ASP A 50 -13.10 -14.71 10.96
C ASP A 50 -13.61 -13.98 9.71
N PHE A 51 -12.72 -13.55 8.82
CA PHE A 51 -13.11 -13.00 7.51
C PHE A 51 -13.92 -14.01 6.69
N LYS A 52 -13.48 -15.29 6.66
CA LYS A 52 -14.23 -16.36 5.97
C LYS A 52 -15.60 -16.58 6.59
N LYS A 53 -15.71 -16.64 7.93
CA LYS A 53 -17.01 -16.76 8.61
C LYS A 53 -17.96 -15.62 8.25
N ILE A 54 -17.47 -14.38 8.24
CA ILE A 54 -18.27 -13.22 7.84
C ILE A 54 -18.75 -13.37 6.40
N LYS A 55 -17.85 -13.72 5.49
CA LYS A 55 -18.16 -13.96 4.07
C LYS A 55 -19.20 -15.07 3.87
N ASP A 56 -19.10 -16.16 4.62
CA ASP A 56 -20.04 -17.28 4.52
C ASP A 56 -21.42 -16.94 5.11
N SER A 57 -21.46 -16.10 6.15
CA SER A 57 -22.70 -15.61 6.77
C SER A 57 -23.40 -14.52 5.95
N ALA A 58 -22.63 -13.63 5.34
CA ALA A 58 -23.09 -12.51 4.55
C ALA A 58 -23.01 -12.86 3.07
N LYS A 59 -23.84 -13.83 2.67
CA LYS A 59 -23.99 -14.22 1.26
C LYS A 59 -24.34 -12.95 0.45
N ASP A 60 -23.67 -12.79 -0.69
CA ASP A 60 -23.80 -11.67 -1.63
C ASP A 60 -23.08 -10.35 -1.26
N VAL A 61 -22.37 -10.28 -0.11
CA VAL A 61 -21.54 -9.11 0.21
C VAL A 61 -20.17 -9.23 -0.47
N SER A 62 -19.70 -8.14 -1.09
CA SER A 62 -18.38 -8.09 -1.72
C SER A 62 -17.26 -8.11 -0.69
N ASP A 63 -16.12 -8.72 -1.03
CA ASP A 63 -14.93 -8.75 -0.15
C ASP A 63 -14.48 -7.34 0.26
N ILE A 64 -14.64 -6.37 -0.64
CA ILE A 64 -14.36 -4.95 -0.42
C ILE A 64 -15.25 -4.38 0.69
N ALA A 65 -16.56 -4.62 0.62
CA ALA A 65 -17.50 -4.11 1.62
C ALA A 65 -17.25 -4.71 3.01
N ILE A 66 -16.85 -5.99 3.09
CA ILE A 66 -16.45 -6.62 4.36
C ILE A 66 -15.20 -5.93 4.94
N LEU A 67 -14.17 -5.68 4.12
CA LEU A 67 -12.96 -5.00 4.57
C LEU A 67 -13.22 -3.55 5.00
N GLU A 68 -14.09 -2.84 4.29
CA GLU A 68 -14.53 -1.50 4.67
C GLU A 68 -15.30 -1.50 5.99
N ALA A 69 -16.21 -2.46 6.18
CA ALA A 69 -16.93 -2.63 7.44
C ALA A 69 -15.99 -2.92 8.61
N ILE A 70 -15.00 -3.81 8.44
CA ILE A 70 -13.97 -4.08 9.45
C ILE A 70 -13.22 -2.79 9.79
N GLY A 71 -12.80 -2.03 8.78
CA GLY A 71 -12.14 -0.74 8.95
C GLY A 71 -12.97 0.26 9.76
N ASN A 72 -14.27 0.34 9.49
CA ASN A 72 -15.20 1.20 10.23
C ASN A 72 -15.35 0.75 11.68
N VAL A 73 -15.44 -0.56 11.95
CA VAL A 73 -15.55 -1.12 13.31
C VAL A 73 -14.33 -0.79 14.18
N ILE A 74 -13.13 -0.79 13.60
CA ILE A 74 -11.90 -0.41 14.31
C ILE A 74 -11.64 1.11 14.32
N GLY A 75 -12.58 1.92 13.82
CA GLY A 75 -12.53 3.39 13.89
C GLY A 75 -11.76 4.08 12.77
N ILE A 76 -11.37 3.37 11.70
CA ILE A 76 -10.74 4.00 10.53
C ILE A 76 -11.83 4.69 9.70
N LYS A 77 -11.86 6.02 9.75
CA LYS A 77 -12.81 6.83 8.98
C LYS A 77 -12.32 7.02 7.55
N ARG A 78 -13.26 7.05 6.59
CA ARG A 78 -13.00 7.32 5.16
C ARG A 78 -12.01 6.33 4.54
N LEU A 79 -12.05 5.07 4.97
CA LEU A 79 -11.30 3.99 4.32
C LEU A 79 -11.88 3.75 2.91
N VAL A 80 -11.01 3.63 1.92
CA VAL A 80 -11.37 3.21 0.57
C VAL A 80 -10.53 1.99 0.23
N VAL A 81 -11.19 0.87 -0.06
CA VAL A 81 -10.50 -0.37 -0.44
C VAL A 81 -10.70 -0.62 -1.93
N THR A 82 -9.62 -0.60 -2.69
CA THR A 82 -9.66 -0.88 -4.14
C THR A 82 -9.00 -2.21 -4.44
N GLN A 83 -9.73 -3.09 -5.15
CA GLN A 83 -9.15 -4.29 -5.74
C GLN A 83 -8.84 -4.01 -7.21
N SER A 84 -7.56 -3.99 -7.58
CA SER A 84 -7.18 -3.93 -8.99
C SER A 84 -7.54 -5.23 -9.70
N GLU A 85 -8.04 -5.15 -10.93
CA GLU A 85 -8.30 -6.32 -11.76
C GLU A 85 -7.04 -7.19 -11.91
N VAL A 86 -7.24 -8.51 -11.96
CA VAL A 86 -6.14 -9.45 -12.16
C VAL A 86 -5.53 -9.20 -13.54
N LYS A 87 -4.36 -8.56 -13.57
CA LYS A 87 -3.60 -8.35 -14.80
C LYS A 87 -3.15 -9.71 -15.31
N LYS A 88 -3.91 -10.30 -16.24
CA LYS A 88 -3.54 -11.54 -16.93
C LYS A 88 -2.14 -11.35 -17.50
N ARG A 89 -1.19 -12.19 -17.07
CA ARG A 89 0.15 -12.21 -17.65
C ARG A 89 0.01 -12.39 -19.15
N ALA A 90 0.78 -11.63 -19.93
CA ALA A 90 0.83 -11.81 -21.37
C ALA A 90 1.16 -13.29 -21.64
N SER A 91 0.25 -13.98 -22.33
CA SER A 91 0.50 -15.34 -22.82
C SER A 91 1.74 -15.27 -23.70
N LYS A 92 2.81 -15.99 -23.33
CA LYS A 92 3.89 -16.25 -24.29
C LYS A 92 3.27 -17.03 -25.45
N LYS A 93 3.19 -16.39 -26.62
CA LYS A 93 3.12 -17.12 -27.89
C LYS A 93 4.51 -17.65 -28.22
#